data_AF-A0A7C1CUW9-F1
#
_entry.id   AF-A0A7C1CUW9-F1
#
_cell.length_a   1.000
_cell.length_b   1.000
_cell.length_c   1.000
_cell.angle_alpha   90.00
_cell.angle_beta   90.00
_cell.angle_gamma   90.00
#
_symmetry.space_group_name_H-M   'P 1'
#
loop_
_entity.id
_entity.type
_entity.pdbx_description
1 polymer ?
#
loop_
_entity_poly.entity_id
_entity_poly.type
_entity_poly.pdbx_seq_one_letter_code
_entity_poly.pdbx_strand_id
1 'polypeptide(L)'
;MRRVWLILMLCVGMFLTSSVLISREIRTIFVTAPASFPERSKLEAGVSALRNVGYRVIVGRSCEVSLSSREKANELNDAFANPEYDAIIAARGGYGSYNLLDWLDWELIASNPKPLVGYSDITALLLSIYFKTGQTTFHGPMVAVELGSDTKSVQNIAEIFNGERTIRFNYQSIPVIEGKMIGRLIPANLSLFQALQGTEYLGSLKDAVLVLEDVSETKES
;
A
#
# COMPACT_ATOMS: atom_id res chain seq x y z
N MET A 1 -21.32 -14.84 -8.39
CA MET A 1 -19.96 -14.66 -8.95
C MET A 1 -18.95 -15.01 -7.86
N ARG A 2 -18.37 -16.22 -7.92
CA ARG A 2 -17.41 -16.73 -6.94
C ARG A 2 -15.99 -16.38 -7.41
N ARG A 3 -15.23 -15.66 -6.59
CA ARG A 3 -13.83 -15.25 -6.85
C ARG A 3 -12.91 -16.00 -5.90
N VAL A 4 -12.10 -16.94 -6.41
CA VAL A 4 -10.96 -17.60 -5.71
C VAL A 4 -9.99 -18.11 -6.80
N TRP A 5 -8.86 -17.44 -7.08
CA TRP A 5 -7.46 -17.60 -6.58
C TRP A 5 -6.58 -18.61 -7.37
N LEU A 6 -5.40 -18.17 -7.87
CA LEU A 6 -4.45 -19.02 -8.65
C LEU A 6 -2.94 -18.72 -8.43
N ILE A 7 -2.11 -19.71 -8.84
CA ILE A 7 -0.65 -19.94 -8.71
C ILE A 7 0.06 -19.77 -10.10
N LEU A 8 1.39 -19.44 -10.18
CA LEU A 8 2.44 -20.11 -11.04
C LEU A 8 3.91 -19.56 -10.96
N MET A 9 4.90 -20.49 -11.00
CA MET A 9 6.40 -20.42 -11.09
C MET A 9 6.94 -20.40 -12.56
N LEU A 10 8.13 -19.91 -12.96
CA LEU A 10 9.56 -20.25 -12.66
C LEU A 10 10.51 -19.11 -13.17
N CYS A 11 11.50 -18.64 -12.41
CA CYS A 11 12.92 -19.06 -12.27
C CYS A 11 13.85 -18.84 -13.51
N VAL A 12 14.68 -17.80 -13.43
CA VAL A 12 16.08 -17.82 -13.91
C VAL A 12 16.93 -17.26 -12.77
N GLY A 13 17.98 -17.99 -12.41
CA GLY A 13 18.72 -17.82 -11.17
C GLY A 13 19.42 -16.48 -11.03
N MET A 14 19.16 -15.85 -9.89
CA MET A 14 20.22 -15.28 -9.06
C MET A 14 19.70 -15.37 -7.62
N PHE A 15 20.33 -16.25 -6.83
CA PHE A 15 20.10 -16.32 -5.39
C PHE A 15 20.59 -15.00 -4.78
N LEU A 16 19.69 -14.03 -4.69
CA LEU A 16 19.70 -13.04 -3.64
C LEU A 16 18.43 -13.30 -2.86
N THR A 17 18.54 -14.11 -1.81
CA THR A 17 17.58 -14.10 -0.72
C THR A 17 17.39 -12.62 -0.36
N SER A 18 16.21 -12.07 -0.61
CA SER A 18 15.90 -10.70 -0.17
C SER A 18 15.67 -10.73 1.33
N SER A 19 16.75 -10.94 2.08
CA SER A 19 16.83 -10.85 3.53
C SER A 19 16.86 -9.38 4.00
N VAL A 20 16.33 -8.45 3.19
CA VAL A 20 16.36 -7.01 3.45
C VAL A 20 14.96 -6.36 3.41
N LEU A 21 13.90 -7.07 2.98
CA LEU A 21 12.59 -6.42 2.82
C LEU A 21 11.89 -6.09 4.14
N ILE A 22 12.16 -6.83 5.22
CA ILE A 22 11.64 -6.57 6.57
C ILE A 22 12.71 -7.06 7.54
N SER A 23 13.52 -6.15 8.08
CA SER A 23 14.62 -6.51 9.01
C SER A 23 14.13 -6.93 10.41
N ARG A 24 12.84 -6.70 10.70
CA ARG A 24 12.22 -6.89 12.00
C ARG A 24 10.83 -7.51 11.83
N GLU A 25 10.58 -8.58 12.57
CA GLU A 25 9.28 -9.26 12.63
C GLU A 25 8.13 -8.26 12.82
N ILE A 26 7.14 -8.29 11.92
CA ILE A 26 5.96 -7.44 12.01
C ILE A 26 5.01 -8.00 13.06
N ARG A 27 4.78 -7.25 14.15
CA ARG A 27 3.84 -7.65 15.21
C ARG A 27 2.74 -6.63 15.43
N THR A 28 3.08 -5.34 15.34
CA THR A 28 2.17 -4.23 15.56
C THR A 28 1.88 -3.49 14.27
N ILE A 29 0.61 -3.44 13.90
CA ILE A 29 0.11 -2.70 12.74
C ILE A 29 -0.60 -1.45 13.23
N PHE A 30 -0.19 -0.29 12.71
CA PHE A 30 -0.90 0.97 12.87
C PHE A 30 -1.87 1.18 11.70
N VAL A 31 -3.12 1.52 12.00
CA VAL A 31 -4.17 1.76 11.01
C VAL A 31 -4.49 3.25 10.97
N THR A 32 -4.40 3.88 9.79
CA THR A 32 -4.65 5.31 9.60
C THR A 32 -5.58 5.56 8.42
N ALA A 33 -6.33 6.66 8.42
CA ALA A 33 -7.20 7.10 7.34
C ALA A 33 -6.70 8.42 6.73
N PRO A 34 -5.61 8.38 5.93
CA PRO A 34 -5.02 9.58 5.34
C PRO A 34 -5.85 10.15 4.17
N ALA A 35 -6.77 9.35 3.62
CA ALA A 35 -7.74 9.75 2.60
C ALA A 35 -9.11 10.02 3.25
N SER A 36 -10.16 9.29 2.84
CA SER A 36 -11.50 9.46 3.38
C SER A 36 -11.71 8.70 4.70
N PHE A 37 -12.67 9.18 5.49
CA PHE A 37 -13.05 8.56 6.76
C PHE A 37 -13.67 7.16 6.53
N PRO A 38 -13.26 6.12 7.29
CA PRO A 38 -13.75 4.76 7.11
C PRO A 38 -15.15 4.55 7.68
N GLU A 39 -15.90 3.60 7.11
CA GLU A 39 -17.14 3.13 7.72
C GLU A 39 -16.80 2.28 8.95
N ARG A 40 -17.42 2.60 10.10
CA ARG A 40 -17.07 2.00 11.40
C ARG A 40 -17.18 0.47 11.41
N SER A 41 -18.27 -0.07 10.89
CA SER A 41 -18.52 -1.52 10.84
C SER A 41 -17.43 -2.26 10.06
N LYS A 42 -17.00 -1.72 8.91
CA LYS A 42 -15.94 -2.28 8.06
C LYS A 42 -14.58 -2.16 8.72
N LEU A 43 -14.28 -1.03 9.37
CA LEU A 43 -13.06 -0.84 10.14
C LEU A 43 -12.95 -1.88 11.26
N GLU A 44 -14.01 -2.05 12.06
CA GLU A 44 -14.07 -3.02 13.15
C GLU A 44 -13.87 -4.46 12.66
N ALA A 45 -14.49 -4.81 11.53
CA ALA A 45 -14.33 -6.12 10.90
C ALA A 45 -12.87 -6.36 10.46
N GLY A 46 -12.24 -5.41 9.77
CA GLY A 46 -10.85 -5.52 9.31
C GLY A 46 -9.84 -5.56 10.45
N VAL A 47 -10.03 -4.74 11.48
CA VAL A 47 -9.21 -4.75 12.69
C VAL A 47 -9.31 -6.11 13.38
N SER A 48 -10.52 -6.66 13.49
CA SER A 48 -10.74 -7.98 14.09
C SER A 48 -10.06 -9.09 13.28
N ALA A 49 -10.13 -9.02 11.94
CA ALA A 49 -9.50 -10.00 11.07
C ALA A 49 -7.97 -10.01 11.21
N LEU A 50 -7.33 -8.83 11.28
CA LEU A 50 -5.90 -8.70 11.52
C LEU A 50 -5.49 -9.22 12.92
N ARG A 51 -6.29 -8.94 13.95
CA ARG A 51 -6.06 -9.46 15.30
C ARG A 51 -6.18 -10.98 15.37
N ASN A 52 -7.13 -11.56 14.65
CA ASN A 52 -7.35 -13.01 14.61
C ASN A 52 -6.18 -13.78 13.99
N VAL A 53 -5.38 -13.15 13.13
CA VAL A 53 -4.15 -13.75 12.58
C VAL A 53 -2.90 -13.41 13.40
N GLY A 54 -3.05 -12.77 14.57
CA GLY A 54 -1.99 -12.61 15.56
C GLY A 54 -1.38 -11.20 15.66
N TYR A 55 -1.83 -10.23 14.86
CA TYR A 55 -1.29 -8.86 14.93
C TYR A 55 -1.88 -8.07 16.11
N ARG A 56 -1.02 -7.29 16.78
CA ARG A 56 -1.47 -6.17 17.60
C ARG A 56 -1.89 -5.04 16.67
N VAL A 57 -3.14 -4.60 16.74
CA VAL A 57 -3.66 -3.52 15.87
C VAL A 57 -3.97 -2.29 16.70
N ILE A 58 -3.30 -1.19 16.36
CA ILE A 58 -3.52 0.15 16.91
C ILE A 58 -4.24 0.99 15.86
N VAL A 59 -5.37 1.58 16.24
CA VAL A 59 -6.18 2.42 15.35
C VAL A 59 -5.84 3.89 15.61
N GLY A 60 -5.48 4.62 14.56
CA GLY A 60 -5.18 6.04 14.60
C GLY A 60 -6.44 6.89 14.76
N ARG A 61 -6.24 8.11 15.27
CA ARG A 61 -7.30 9.10 15.52
C ARG A 61 -8.04 9.48 14.23
N SER A 62 -7.34 9.51 13.09
CA SER A 62 -7.92 9.73 11.76
C SER A 62 -9.04 8.75 11.39
N CYS A 63 -9.06 7.56 12.00
CA CYS A 63 -10.10 6.55 11.78
C CYS A 63 -11.33 6.75 12.68
N GLU A 64 -11.22 7.60 13.72
CA GLU A 64 -12.25 7.80 14.74
C GLU A 64 -12.92 9.16 14.64
N VAL A 65 -12.17 10.18 14.22
CA VAL A 65 -12.68 11.54 13.99
C VAL A 65 -12.20 12.12 12.67
N SER A 66 -12.95 13.08 12.15
CA SER A 66 -12.52 13.84 10.97
C SER A 66 -11.33 14.74 11.34
N LEU A 67 -10.23 14.57 10.62
CA LEU A 67 -9.00 15.37 10.77
C LEU A 67 -8.74 16.17 9.50
N SER A 68 -8.12 17.34 9.66
CA SER A 68 -7.58 18.12 8.54
C SER A 68 -6.45 17.38 7.82
N SER A 69 -6.11 17.79 6.59
CA SER A 69 -5.00 17.21 5.83
C SER A 69 -3.68 17.28 6.61
N ARG A 70 -3.42 18.41 7.29
CA ARG A 70 -2.21 18.59 8.12
C ARG A 70 -2.19 17.66 9.34
N GLU A 71 -3.33 17.49 10.02
CA GLU A 71 -3.41 16.55 11.14
C GLU A 71 -3.22 15.10 10.70
N LYS A 72 -3.75 14.72 9.53
CA LYS A 72 -3.51 13.39 8.95
C LYS A 72 -2.05 13.17 8.56
N ALA A 73 -1.40 14.19 8.00
CA ALA A 73 0.04 14.14 7.70
C ALA A 73 0.87 13.99 8.98
N ASN A 74 0.55 14.75 10.03
CA ASN A 74 1.21 14.62 11.33
C ASN A 74 1.04 13.22 11.92
N GLU A 75 -0.17 12.66 11.88
CA GLU A 75 -0.41 11.29 12.34
C GLU A 75 0.42 10.27 11.55
N LEU A 76 0.59 10.46 10.25
CA LEU A 76 1.42 9.59 9.42
C LEU A 76 2.91 9.75 9.77
N ASN A 77 3.41 10.97 9.97
CA ASN A 77 4.78 11.23 10.45
C ASN A 77 5.01 10.55 11.81
N ASP A 78 4.09 10.71 12.76
CA ASP A 78 4.15 10.08 14.08
C ASP A 78 4.15 8.54 13.97
N ALA A 79 3.38 7.99 13.03
CA ALA A 79 3.34 6.55 12.80
C ALA A 79 4.68 6.01 12.24
N PHE A 80 5.34 6.74 11.35
CA PHE A 80 6.69 6.40 10.89
C PHE A 80 7.72 6.56 12.02
N ALA A 81 7.67 7.64 12.80
CA ALA A 81 8.59 7.88 13.91
C ALA A 81 8.49 6.85 15.04
N ASN A 82 7.31 6.27 15.25
CA ASN A 82 7.07 5.39 16.40
C ASN A 82 7.71 4.00 16.20
N PRO A 83 8.71 3.59 17.03
CA PRO A 83 9.40 2.31 16.89
C PRO A 83 8.57 1.10 17.35
N GLU A 84 7.41 1.32 17.97
CA GLU A 84 6.47 0.26 18.36
C GLU A 84 5.60 -0.21 17.19
N TYR A 85 5.51 0.58 16.10
CA TYR A 85 4.74 0.22 14.92
C TYR A 85 5.66 -0.37 13.87
N ASP A 86 5.41 -1.64 13.53
CA ASP A 86 6.22 -2.37 12.57
C ASP A 86 5.69 -2.20 11.14
N ALA A 87 4.39 -1.93 10.96
CA ALA A 87 3.77 -1.65 9.67
C ALA A 87 2.60 -0.66 9.78
N ILE A 88 2.28 0.00 8.67
CA ILE A 88 1.15 0.93 8.52
C ILE A 88 0.22 0.42 7.42
N ILE A 89 -1.08 0.32 7.72
CA ILE A 89 -2.11 -0.04 6.72
C ILE A 89 -3.17 1.06 6.68
N ALA A 90 -3.44 1.57 5.48
CA ALA A 90 -4.51 2.54 5.27
C ALA A 90 -5.89 1.90 5.55
N ALA A 91 -6.77 2.64 6.20
CA ALA A 91 -8.12 2.21 6.51
C ALA A 91 -8.96 2.12 5.22
N ARG A 92 -8.87 3.12 4.35
CA ARG A 92 -9.48 3.15 3.01
C ARG A 92 -8.83 4.23 2.15
N GLY A 93 -9.10 4.17 0.85
CA GLY A 93 -8.80 5.23 -0.12
C GLY A 93 -9.90 6.30 -0.12
N GLY A 94 -10.20 6.87 -1.29
CA GLY A 94 -11.23 7.91 -1.44
C GLY A 94 -10.62 9.19 -1.98
N TYR A 95 -10.54 10.23 -1.16
CA TYR A 95 -9.93 11.49 -1.57
C TYR A 95 -9.16 12.13 -0.42
N GLY A 96 -8.00 12.68 -0.74
CA GLY A 96 -7.32 13.68 0.08
C GLY A 96 -5.88 13.36 0.43
N SER A 97 -5.39 12.14 0.19
CA SER A 97 -4.03 11.75 0.57
C SER A 97 -2.94 12.55 -0.18
N TYR A 98 -3.21 13.00 -1.42
CA TYR A 98 -2.34 13.94 -2.14
C TYR A 98 -2.15 15.27 -1.37
N ASN A 99 -3.16 15.74 -0.64
CA ASN A 99 -3.09 17.00 0.11
C ASN A 99 -2.23 16.92 1.38
N LEU A 100 -1.70 15.73 1.71
CA LEU A 100 -0.81 15.54 2.85
C LEU A 100 0.66 15.78 2.45
N LEU A 101 1.01 15.66 1.17
CA LEU A 101 2.40 15.51 0.72
C LEU A 101 3.32 16.65 1.16
N ASP A 102 2.82 17.89 1.14
CA ASP A 102 3.58 19.09 1.55
C ASP A 102 3.87 19.15 3.07
N TRP A 103 3.21 18.31 3.86
CA TRP A 103 3.34 18.26 5.32
C TRP A 103 4.08 17.01 5.81
N LEU A 104 4.48 16.11 4.92
CA LEU A 104 5.22 14.91 5.28
C LEU A 104 6.69 15.24 5.51
N ASP A 105 7.24 14.69 6.59
CA ASP A 105 8.66 14.81 6.90
C ASP A 105 9.41 13.67 6.20
N TRP A 106 9.91 13.97 5.00
CA TRP A 106 10.57 12.98 4.14
C TRP A 106 11.86 12.42 4.76
N GLU A 107 12.61 13.22 5.52
CA GLU A 107 13.83 12.77 6.19
C GLU A 107 13.51 11.83 7.35
N LEU A 108 12.48 12.16 8.14
CA LEU A 108 11.97 11.30 9.21
C LEU A 108 11.44 9.98 8.65
N ILE A 109 10.64 10.03 7.58
CA ILE A 109 10.11 8.83 6.94
C ILE A 109 11.26 7.97 6.41
N ALA A 110 12.24 8.56 5.70
CA ALA A 110 13.42 7.85 5.19
C ALA A 110 14.25 7.18 6.29
N SER A 111 14.35 7.81 7.45
CA SER A 111 15.13 7.30 8.59
C SER A 111 14.42 6.20 9.38
N ASN A 112 13.11 5.99 9.17
CA ASN A 112 12.31 5.04 9.93
C ASN A 112 11.54 4.07 9.00
N PRO A 113 12.25 3.22 8.24
CA PRO A 113 11.61 2.47 7.19
C PRO A 113 10.65 1.40 7.70
N LYS A 114 9.41 1.42 7.20
CA LYS A 114 8.40 0.40 7.48
C LYS A 114 7.36 0.28 6.37
N PRO A 115 6.72 -0.89 6.18
CA PRO A 115 5.71 -1.09 5.15
C PRO A 115 4.53 -0.12 5.30
N LEU A 116 4.20 0.60 4.23
CA LEU A 116 2.90 1.24 4.06
C LEU A 116 2.07 0.43 3.06
N VAL A 117 0.83 0.08 3.43
CA VAL A 117 -0.10 -0.67 2.58
C VAL A 117 -1.35 0.13 2.27
N GLY A 118 -1.76 0.16 1.00
CA GLY A 118 -3.06 0.68 0.56
C GLY A 118 -3.19 0.69 -0.96
N TYR A 119 -4.27 1.24 -1.51
CA TYR A 119 -4.42 1.44 -2.95
C TYR A 119 -5.39 2.60 -3.25
N SER A 120 -5.74 2.81 -4.53
CA SER A 120 -6.62 3.91 -4.97
C SER A 120 -5.98 5.26 -4.61
N ASP A 121 -6.68 6.17 -3.91
CA ASP A 121 -6.17 7.48 -3.49
C ASP A 121 -4.81 7.38 -2.77
N ILE A 122 -4.62 6.33 -1.98
CA ILE A 122 -3.37 6.08 -1.22
C ILE A 122 -2.14 5.96 -2.14
N THR A 123 -2.32 5.69 -3.44
CA THR A 123 -1.27 5.73 -4.47
C THR A 123 -0.41 6.98 -4.38
N ALA A 124 -1.01 8.14 -4.05
CA ALA A 124 -0.26 9.38 -3.87
C ALA A 124 0.86 9.20 -2.83
N LEU A 125 0.53 8.64 -1.67
CA LEU A 125 1.49 8.39 -0.60
C LEU A 125 2.48 7.28 -0.96
N LEU A 126 2.00 6.17 -1.56
CA LEU A 126 2.85 5.02 -1.91
C LEU A 126 3.97 5.45 -2.87
N LEU A 127 3.62 6.11 -3.97
CA LEU A 127 4.60 6.57 -4.95
C LEU A 127 5.51 7.65 -4.36
N SER A 128 4.96 8.62 -3.64
CA SER A 128 5.75 9.71 -3.05
C SER A 128 6.78 9.17 -2.06
N ILE A 129 6.38 8.31 -1.13
CA ILE A 129 7.30 7.68 -0.17
C ILE A 129 8.36 6.88 -0.90
N TYR A 130 7.98 6.07 -1.88
CA TYR A 130 8.93 5.29 -2.67
C TYR A 130 9.97 6.19 -3.37
N PHE A 131 9.54 7.24 -4.07
CA PHE A 131 10.45 8.09 -4.84
C PHE A 131 11.26 9.07 -3.99
N LYS A 132 10.71 9.57 -2.88
CA LYS A 132 11.40 10.49 -1.98
C LYS A 132 12.39 9.78 -1.06
N THR A 133 12.17 8.50 -0.75
CA THR A 133 12.94 7.80 0.29
C THR A 133 13.57 6.48 -0.15
N GLY A 134 13.20 5.93 -1.31
CA GLY A 134 13.66 4.61 -1.78
C GLY A 134 13.01 3.42 -1.06
N GLN A 135 12.11 3.66 -0.11
CA GLN A 135 11.46 2.61 0.67
C GLN A 135 10.43 1.85 -0.14
N THR A 136 10.36 0.53 0.08
CA THR A 136 9.32 -0.29 -0.53
C THR A 136 7.97 -0.05 0.13
N THR A 137 6.99 0.34 -0.69
CA THR A 137 5.58 0.47 -0.30
C THR A 137 4.75 -0.62 -0.99
N PHE A 138 3.57 -0.93 -0.44
CA PHE A 138 2.74 -2.03 -0.91
C PHE A 138 1.40 -1.53 -1.41
N HIS A 139 1.17 -1.68 -2.72
CA HIS A 139 -0.15 -1.48 -3.31
C HIS A 139 -1.01 -2.71 -3.00
N GLY A 140 -1.95 -2.61 -2.06
CA GLY A 140 -2.59 -3.77 -1.44
C GLY A 140 -3.84 -3.46 -0.61
N PRO A 141 -4.49 -4.49 -0.04
CA PRO A 141 -5.79 -4.40 0.59
C PRO A 141 -5.81 -3.47 1.82
N MET A 142 -6.97 -2.85 2.06
CA MET A 142 -7.16 -1.86 3.12
C MET A 142 -8.11 -2.37 4.21
N VAL A 143 -7.95 -1.85 5.43
CA VAL A 143 -8.62 -2.39 6.64
C VAL A 143 -10.13 -2.36 6.53
N ALA A 144 -10.71 -1.23 6.13
CA ALA A 144 -12.15 -1.02 6.02
C ALA A 144 -12.68 -1.27 4.60
N VAL A 145 -11.97 -2.06 3.79
CA VAL A 145 -12.37 -2.43 2.42
C VAL A 145 -12.37 -3.96 2.27
N GLU A 146 -11.22 -4.58 2.01
CA GLU A 146 -11.13 -6.03 1.81
C GLU A 146 -10.92 -6.80 3.11
N LEU A 147 -10.09 -6.28 4.03
CA LEU A 147 -9.55 -7.11 5.12
C LEU A 147 -10.63 -7.62 6.09
N GLY A 148 -11.75 -6.91 6.23
CA GLY A 148 -12.88 -7.35 7.04
C GLY A 148 -13.78 -8.41 6.38
N SER A 149 -13.63 -8.67 5.07
CA SER A 149 -14.55 -9.53 4.31
C SER A 149 -13.86 -10.61 3.47
N ASP A 150 -12.56 -10.49 3.21
CA ASP A 150 -11.76 -11.46 2.46
C ASP A 150 -10.60 -11.99 3.30
N THR A 151 -10.81 -13.17 3.87
CA THR A 151 -9.80 -13.87 4.69
C THR A 151 -8.51 -14.14 3.92
N LYS A 152 -8.58 -14.29 2.59
CA LYS A 152 -7.38 -14.52 1.80
C LYS A 152 -6.55 -13.25 1.64
N SER A 153 -7.17 -12.08 1.56
CA SER A 153 -6.43 -10.81 1.60
C SER A 153 -5.65 -10.66 2.90
N VAL A 154 -6.24 -11.04 4.04
CA VAL A 154 -5.55 -11.04 5.35
C VAL A 154 -4.37 -12.02 5.38
N GLN A 155 -4.57 -13.25 4.91
CA GLN A 155 -3.48 -14.24 4.80
C GLN A 155 -2.36 -13.77 3.89
N ASN A 156 -2.68 -13.17 2.74
CA ASN A 156 -1.67 -12.65 1.82
C ASN A 156 -0.81 -11.57 2.48
N ILE A 157 -1.41 -10.65 3.26
CA ILE A 157 -0.66 -9.64 4.02
C ILE A 157 0.29 -10.33 5.00
N ALA A 158 -0.18 -11.34 5.73
CA ALA A 158 0.65 -12.04 6.70
C ALA A 158 1.84 -12.76 6.06
N GLU A 159 1.60 -13.51 4.99
CA GLU A 159 2.66 -14.22 4.26
C GLU A 159 3.67 -13.26 3.62
N ILE A 160 3.22 -12.08 3.14
CA ILE A 160 4.12 -11.03 2.63
C ILE A 160 4.97 -10.46 3.77
N PHE A 161 4.36 -10.13 4.91
CA PHE A 161 5.06 -9.59 6.07
C PHE A 161 6.06 -10.57 6.70
N ASN A 162 5.82 -11.87 6.58
CA ASN A 162 6.75 -12.91 7.01
C ASN A 162 7.85 -13.21 5.97
N GLY A 163 7.81 -12.58 4.78
CA GLY A 163 8.73 -12.88 3.67
C GLY A 163 8.51 -14.26 3.04
N GLU A 164 7.39 -14.92 3.34
CA GLU A 164 7.05 -16.27 2.91
C GLU A 164 6.46 -16.30 1.49
N ARG A 165 6.13 -15.13 0.94
CA ARG A 165 5.45 -15.02 -0.35
C ARG A 165 6.16 -14.12 -1.35
N THR A 166 6.48 -14.70 -2.49
CA THR A 166 6.66 -13.93 -3.74
C THR A 166 5.29 -13.69 -4.37
N ILE A 167 4.93 -12.42 -4.61
CA ILE A 167 3.67 -12.08 -5.29
C ILE A 167 3.78 -12.52 -6.76
N ARG A 168 2.85 -13.37 -7.19
CA ARG A 168 2.73 -13.85 -8.55
C ARG A 168 1.33 -13.52 -9.05
N PHE A 169 1.24 -12.71 -10.10
CA PHE A 169 -0.01 -12.38 -10.75
C PHE A 169 -0.24 -13.37 -11.90
N ASN A 170 -1.40 -14.03 -11.90
CA ASN A 170 -1.81 -14.87 -13.01
C ASN A 170 -3.16 -14.35 -13.52
N TYR A 171 -3.13 -13.56 -14.59
CA TYR A 171 -4.29 -12.94 -15.20
C TYR A 171 -4.47 -13.44 -16.62
N GLN A 172 -5.72 -13.68 -17.01
CA GLN A 172 -6.05 -13.88 -18.42
C GLN A 172 -6.05 -12.53 -19.11
N SER A 173 -4.94 -12.16 -19.72
CA SER A 173 -4.87 -11.02 -20.64
C SER A 173 -4.68 -11.49 -22.07
N ILE A 174 -5.17 -10.66 -22.99
CA ILE A 174 -4.72 -10.66 -24.38
C ILE A 174 -3.62 -9.59 -24.47
N PRO A 175 -2.36 -9.97 -24.70
CA PRO A 175 -1.31 -8.98 -24.89
C PRO A 175 -1.56 -8.21 -26.20
N VAL A 176 -1.40 -6.89 -26.16
CA VAL A 176 -1.39 -6.07 -27.39
C VAL A 176 -0.13 -6.35 -28.19
N ILE A 177 1.00 -6.51 -27.50
CA ILE A 177 2.29 -6.93 -28.05
C ILE A 177 2.76 -8.11 -27.21
N GLU A 178 2.99 -9.25 -27.86
CA GLU A 178 3.55 -10.42 -27.20
C GLU A 178 5.01 -10.18 -26.80
N GLY A 179 5.39 -10.64 -25.62
CA GLY A 179 6.76 -10.51 -25.16
C GLY A 179 6.93 -10.77 -23.67
N LYS A 180 8.15 -10.50 -23.20
CA LYS A 180 8.52 -10.54 -21.79
C LYS A 180 9.08 -9.18 -21.40
N MET A 181 8.67 -8.68 -20.24
CA MET A 181 9.17 -7.45 -19.66
C MET A 181 9.74 -7.74 -18.28
N ILE A 182 10.89 -7.14 -17.98
CA ILE A 182 11.54 -7.21 -16.67
C ILE A 182 11.89 -5.78 -16.31
N GLY A 183 11.53 -5.38 -15.09
CA GLY A 183 11.81 -4.05 -14.60
C GLY A 183 11.25 -3.89 -13.19
N ARG A 184 11.49 -2.73 -12.61
CA ARG A 184 10.92 -2.38 -11.31
C ARG A 184 9.41 -2.23 -11.45
N LEU A 185 8.64 -3.00 -10.68
CA LEU A 185 7.18 -2.91 -10.69
C LEU A 185 6.74 -1.60 -10.02
N ILE A 186 5.96 -0.79 -10.73
CA ILE A 186 5.34 0.44 -10.21
C ILE A 186 3.82 0.31 -10.40
N PRO A 187 3.08 -0.20 -9.40
CA PRO A 187 1.63 -0.23 -9.43
C PRO A 187 1.07 1.13 -9.01
N ALA A 188 0.07 1.64 -9.73
CA ALA A 188 -0.55 2.92 -9.42
C ALA A 188 -2.01 2.97 -9.86
N ASN A 189 -2.81 3.73 -9.10
CA ASN A 189 -4.07 4.26 -9.63
C ASN A 189 -3.77 5.28 -10.75
N LEU A 190 -4.46 5.20 -11.88
CA LEU A 190 -4.19 6.04 -13.07
C LEU A 190 -4.43 7.53 -12.79
N SER A 191 -5.58 7.90 -12.23
CA SER A 191 -5.91 9.29 -11.88
C SER A 191 -4.88 9.91 -10.91
N LEU A 192 -4.48 9.17 -9.87
CA LEU A 192 -3.46 9.66 -8.92
C LEU A 192 -2.05 9.67 -9.53
N PHE A 193 -1.74 8.73 -10.41
CA PHE A 193 -0.48 8.75 -11.15
C PHE A 193 -0.38 10.00 -12.03
N GLN A 194 -1.44 10.34 -12.76
CA GLN A 194 -1.51 11.55 -13.57
C GLN A 194 -1.33 12.82 -12.71
N ALA A 195 -2.00 12.89 -11.56
CA ALA A 195 -1.90 14.04 -10.65
C ALA A 195 -0.47 14.27 -10.13
N LEU A 196 0.34 13.22 -10.00
CA LEU A 196 1.74 13.32 -9.56
C LEU A 196 2.71 13.67 -10.69
N GLN A 197 2.31 13.57 -11.96
CA GLN A 197 3.22 13.83 -13.08
C GLN A 197 3.72 15.28 -13.07
N GLY A 198 5.03 15.45 -13.24
CA GLY A 198 5.68 16.76 -13.23
C GLY A 198 5.89 17.36 -11.84
N THR A 199 5.43 16.69 -10.78
CA THR A 199 5.72 17.06 -9.39
C THR A 199 7.02 16.43 -8.90
N GLU A 200 7.56 16.91 -7.78
CA GLU A 200 8.73 16.31 -7.12
C GLU A 200 8.45 14.93 -6.48
N TYR A 201 7.18 14.53 -6.43
CA TYR A 201 6.71 13.32 -5.77
C TYR A 201 6.70 12.08 -6.68
N LEU A 202 6.96 12.25 -7.98
CA LEU A 202 7.10 11.16 -8.94
C LEU A 202 8.47 11.21 -9.61
N GLY A 203 9.32 10.22 -9.30
CA GLY A 203 10.65 10.10 -9.87
C GLY A 203 10.67 9.43 -11.25
N SER A 204 11.88 9.14 -11.72
CA SER A 204 12.07 8.52 -13.04
C SER A 204 11.48 7.10 -13.12
N LEU A 205 10.71 6.86 -14.17
CA LEU A 205 10.13 5.55 -14.52
C LEU A 205 10.98 4.77 -15.53
N LYS A 206 12.21 5.21 -15.79
CA LYS A 206 13.11 4.51 -16.70
C LYS A 206 13.28 3.05 -16.25
N ASP A 207 13.13 2.13 -17.19
CA ASP A 207 13.23 0.68 -17.00
C ASP A 207 12.22 0.07 -15.99
N ALA A 208 11.15 0.82 -15.67
CA ALA A 208 10.07 0.34 -14.82
C ALA A 208 9.00 -0.42 -15.62
N VAL A 209 8.36 -1.39 -14.96
CA VAL A 209 7.10 -1.99 -15.39
C VAL A 209 5.98 -1.26 -14.67
N LEU A 210 5.36 -0.30 -15.35
CA LEU A 210 4.22 0.47 -14.85
C LEU A 210 2.94 -0.35 -14.98
N VAL A 211 2.18 -0.49 -13.90
CA VAL A 211 0.87 -1.14 -13.87
C VAL A 211 -0.14 -0.12 -13.39
N LEU A 212 -1.16 0.14 -14.21
CA LEU A 212 -2.19 1.13 -13.94
C LEU A 212 -3.52 0.45 -13.73
N GLU A 213 -4.22 0.86 -12.67
CA GLU A 213 -5.59 0.49 -12.38
C GLU A 213 -6.44 1.74 -12.22
N ASP A 214 -7.73 1.66 -12.54
CA ASP A 214 -8.67 2.70 -12.14
C ASP A 214 -10.09 2.15 -12.03
N VAL A 215 -10.97 2.91 -11.38
CA VAL A 215 -12.38 2.57 -11.23
C VAL A 215 -13.25 3.79 -11.53
N SER A 216 -14.38 3.55 -12.20
CA SER A 216 -15.40 4.58 -12.47
C SER A 216 -14.99 5.74 -13.39
N GLU A 217 -13.87 5.63 -14.10
CA GLU A 217 -13.47 6.59 -15.13
C GLU A 217 -14.31 6.39 -16.40
N THR A 218 -14.79 7.48 -16.99
CA THR A 218 -15.50 7.43 -18.29
C THR A 218 -14.47 7.54 -19.41
N LYS A 219 -14.88 7.32 -20.67
CA LYS A 219 -13.99 7.53 -21.82
C LYS A 219 -13.55 8.99 -22.03
N GLU A 220 -14.12 9.91 -21.25
CA GLU A 220 -14.08 11.35 -21.49
C GLU A 220 -13.42 12.13 -20.33
N SER A 221 -13.02 11.46 -19.24
CA SER A 221 -12.20 12.02 -18.16
C SER A 221 -10.71 12.05 -18.52
#